data_AF-D9Y094-F1
#
_entry.id   AF-D9Y094-F1
#
_cell.length_a   1.000
_cell.length_b   1.000
_cell.length_c   1.000
_cell.angle_alpha   90.00
_cell.angle_beta   90.00
_cell.angle_gamma   90.00
#
_symmetry.space_group_name_H-M   'P 1'
#
loop_
_entity.id
_entity.type
_entity.pdbx_description
1 polymer ?
#
loop_
_entity_poly.entity_id
_entity_poly.type
_entity_poly.pdbx_seq_one_letter_code
_entity_poly.pdbx_strand_id
1 'polypeptide(L)'
;MYERVAESGTPDAPARELLEERSPAAVADRIDVPTLLTQGQTDSLFPLGQADAAAKAIRANGAPVDVDWIAGGHDGGNLEDDRVRQRVRGWFDRYLKDDEGADTGPAFRVTRTGGVDSTDGRAVLNGASADSYPGLTSGGRPVPLTGDEQSFANPAGASPPAISSLPGLGGSGGLAQLSSLGVGVSLDFPGQFARFESAPVAGDLRITGSPTATVRVESTAEDAVLFAKVYDVGPDGRQQVLPSQLVTPVRVEDAGSGKDVTLTLPAVDHEVQKGHRLRLVLSSTDLGYASPAAPATYTVSLKSGLTVPTAPGVTTAVAPLPGWVVWLPVADALTAPRPADHRRRRARGAGRRPRVGRRSRSRSPASASATPAPPTGTPCGTCPSGSRRARCSASSAPTARARPPPCGC
;
A
#
# COMPACT_ATOMS: atom_id res chain seq x y z
N MET A 1 36.00 2.13 4.29
CA MET A 1 35.08 2.31 3.15
C MET A 1 33.88 3.13 3.61
N TYR A 2 33.01 2.60 4.49
CA TYR A 2 31.79 3.28 4.93
C TYR A 2 31.98 4.72 5.42
N GLU A 3 32.92 4.99 6.32
CA GLU A 3 33.16 6.35 6.84
C GLU A 3 33.50 7.35 5.73
N ARG A 4 34.43 6.99 4.83
CA ARG A 4 34.83 7.87 3.71
C ARG A 4 33.67 8.18 2.78
N VAL A 5 32.86 7.16 2.44
CA VAL A 5 31.70 7.32 1.55
C VAL A 5 30.58 8.10 2.23
N ALA A 6 30.37 7.89 3.53
CA ALA A 6 29.39 8.64 4.31
C ALA A 6 29.78 10.11 4.46
N GLU A 7 31.07 10.41 4.65
CA GLU A 7 31.58 11.78 4.74
C GLU A 7 31.50 12.52 3.39
N SER A 8 31.90 11.86 2.29
CA SER A 8 31.90 12.49 0.97
C SER A 8 30.51 12.54 0.32
N GLY A 9 29.60 11.64 0.71
CA GLY A 9 28.32 11.42 0.03
C GLY A 9 28.43 10.75 -1.34
N THR A 10 29.64 10.37 -1.77
CA THR A 10 29.94 9.80 -3.09
C THR A 10 30.92 8.63 -2.97
N PRO A 11 30.57 7.43 -3.47
CA PRO A 11 31.47 6.28 -3.39
C PRO A 11 32.70 6.46 -4.27
N ASP A 12 33.88 6.37 -3.64
CA ASP A 12 35.19 6.35 -4.31
C ASP A 12 35.38 5.07 -5.16
N ALA A 13 36.34 5.06 -6.09
CA ALA A 13 36.54 3.92 -6.98
C ALA A 13 36.81 2.59 -6.22
N PRO A 14 37.66 2.54 -5.17
CA PRO A 14 37.82 1.35 -4.35
C PRO A 14 36.53 0.90 -3.64
N ALA A 15 35.69 1.84 -3.20
CA ALA A 15 34.39 1.51 -2.62
C ALA A 15 33.44 0.91 -3.66
N ARG A 16 33.41 1.44 -4.89
CA ARG A 16 32.60 0.90 -5.98
C ARG A 16 33.04 -0.51 -6.35
N GLU A 17 34.33 -0.73 -6.55
CA GLU A 17 34.91 -2.05 -6.84
C GLU A 17 34.55 -3.06 -5.74
N LEU A 18 34.77 -2.70 -4.47
CA LEU A 18 34.42 -3.57 -3.34
C LEU A 18 32.93 -3.88 -3.28
N LEU A 19 32.05 -2.90 -3.52
CA LEU A 19 30.60 -3.11 -3.51
C LEU A 19 30.13 -3.98 -4.68
N GLU A 20 30.74 -3.82 -5.85
CA GLU A 20 30.45 -4.62 -7.04
C GLU A 20 30.86 -6.07 -6.83
N GLU A 21 32.08 -6.33 -6.35
CA GLU A 21 32.57 -7.69 -6.05
C GLU A 21 31.73 -8.44 -5.01
N ARG A 22 31.06 -7.71 -4.10
CA ARG A 22 30.25 -8.27 -3.02
C ARG A 22 28.75 -8.24 -3.32
N SER A 23 28.35 -7.68 -4.46
CA SER A 23 26.96 -7.64 -4.89
C SER A 23 26.53 -9.03 -5.39
N PRO A 24 25.30 -9.49 -5.07
CA PRO A 24 24.73 -10.66 -5.72
C PRO A 24 24.76 -10.59 -7.25
N ALA A 25 24.76 -9.38 -7.83
CA ALA A 25 24.86 -9.18 -9.28
C ALA A 25 26.16 -9.76 -9.89
N ALA A 26 27.25 -9.85 -9.13
CA ALA A 26 28.53 -10.40 -9.61
C ALA A 26 28.55 -11.94 -9.69
N VAL A 27 27.53 -12.61 -9.14
CA VAL A 27 27.47 -14.08 -9.10
C VAL A 27 26.15 -14.66 -9.60
N ALA A 28 25.12 -13.83 -9.79
CA ALA A 28 23.77 -14.28 -10.07
C ALA A 28 23.64 -15.03 -11.40
N ASP A 29 24.51 -14.77 -12.37
CA ASP A 29 24.59 -15.47 -13.67
C ASP A 29 25.09 -16.92 -13.59
N ARG A 30 25.61 -17.33 -12.41
CA ARG A 30 26.09 -18.69 -12.14
C ARG A 30 25.18 -19.49 -11.22
N ILE A 31 24.03 -18.92 -10.84
CA ILE A 31 23.06 -19.60 -9.97
C ILE A 31 22.06 -20.34 -10.87
N ASP A 32 22.24 -21.64 -11.00
CA ASP A 32 21.41 -22.54 -11.81
C ASP A 32 20.55 -23.51 -10.96
N VAL A 33 20.55 -23.32 -9.63
CA VAL A 33 19.79 -24.15 -8.68
C VAL A 33 18.37 -23.62 -8.44
N PRO A 34 17.38 -24.50 -8.18
CA PRO A 34 16.03 -24.08 -7.80
C PRO A 34 16.04 -23.13 -6.60
N THR A 35 15.43 -21.96 -6.76
CA THR A 35 15.48 -20.88 -5.77
C THR A 35 14.08 -20.41 -5.34
N LEU A 36 13.85 -20.35 -4.02
CA LEU A 36 12.71 -19.66 -3.42
C LEU A 36 13.18 -18.32 -2.83
N LEU A 37 12.66 -17.21 -3.36
CA LEU A 37 12.92 -15.86 -2.85
C LEU A 37 11.76 -15.41 -1.96
N THR A 38 12.05 -15.06 -0.71
CA THR A 38 11.07 -14.51 0.24
C THR A 38 11.49 -13.09 0.61
N GLN A 39 10.62 -12.10 0.43
CA GLN A 39 10.93 -10.70 0.66
C GLN A 39 9.81 -9.96 1.38
N GLY A 40 10.15 -9.15 2.38
CA GLY A 40 9.20 -8.32 3.11
C GLY A 40 8.72 -7.11 2.30
N GLN A 41 7.42 -6.83 2.36
CA GLN A 41 6.80 -5.67 1.70
C GLN A 41 7.11 -4.32 2.38
N THR A 42 7.55 -4.33 3.64
CA THR A 42 7.98 -3.15 4.40
C THR A 42 9.46 -3.27 4.78
N ASP A 43 10.32 -3.51 3.79
CA ASP A 43 11.77 -3.56 3.96
C ASP A 43 12.43 -2.41 3.20
N SER A 44 12.88 -1.39 3.94
CA SER A 44 13.55 -0.22 3.40
C SER A 44 15.05 -0.44 3.13
N LEU A 45 15.66 -1.49 3.68
CA LEU A 45 17.07 -1.81 3.45
C LEU A 45 17.24 -2.65 2.18
N PHE A 46 16.37 -3.63 2.00
CA PHE A 46 16.34 -4.52 0.84
C PHE A 46 14.92 -4.55 0.25
N PRO A 47 14.54 -3.54 -0.53
CA PRO A 47 13.18 -3.47 -1.09
C PRO A 47 12.87 -4.62 -2.04
N LEU A 48 11.59 -4.81 -2.37
CA LEU A 48 11.12 -5.83 -3.32
C LEU A 48 11.86 -5.82 -4.68
N GLY A 49 12.41 -4.67 -5.09
CA GLY A 49 13.29 -4.54 -6.26
C GLY A 49 14.52 -5.45 -6.26
N GLN A 50 15.09 -5.73 -5.08
CA GLN A 50 16.25 -6.63 -4.95
C GLN A 50 15.87 -8.08 -5.24
N ALA A 51 14.74 -8.53 -4.68
CA ALA A 51 14.21 -9.87 -4.97
C ALA A 51 13.81 -10.01 -6.45
N ASP A 52 13.25 -8.97 -7.06
CA ASP A 52 12.95 -8.96 -8.50
C ASP A 52 14.20 -9.09 -9.38
N ALA A 53 15.26 -8.34 -9.06
CA ALA A 53 16.53 -8.41 -9.78
C ALA A 53 17.17 -9.80 -9.68
N ALA A 54 17.20 -10.38 -8.46
CA ALA A 54 17.67 -11.74 -8.23
C ALA A 54 16.82 -12.77 -9.00
N ALA A 55 15.49 -12.66 -8.94
CA ALA A 55 14.60 -13.57 -9.64
C ALA A 55 14.83 -13.58 -11.15
N LYS A 56 15.01 -12.39 -11.75
CA LYS A 56 15.30 -12.24 -13.18
C LYS A 56 16.64 -12.86 -13.56
N ALA A 57 17.70 -12.58 -12.80
CA ALA A 57 19.03 -13.08 -13.08
C ALA A 57 19.11 -14.61 -12.96
N ILE A 58 18.57 -15.18 -11.88
CA ILE A 58 18.59 -16.64 -11.65
C ILE A 58 17.73 -17.37 -12.69
N ARG A 59 16.53 -16.86 -12.99
CA ARG A 59 15.65 -17.46 -14.01
C ARG A 59 16.27 -17.41 -15.41
N ALA A 60 17.08 -16.38 -15.72
CA ALA A 60 17.78 -16.29 -17.00
C ALA A 60 18.77 -17.46 -17.22
N ASN A 61 19.24 -18.11 -16.15
CA ASN A 61 20.10 -19.29 -16.21
C ASN A 61 19.32 -20.60 -16.42
N GLY A 62 17.98 -20.54 -16.46
CA GLY A 62 17.10 -21.71 -16.62
C GLY A 62 16.66 -22.37 -15.30
N ALA A 63 17.04 -21.82 -14.16
CA ALA A 63 16.63 -22.33 -12.86
C ALA A 63 15.13 -22.08 -12.56
N PRO A 64 14.43 -23.02 -11.91
CA PRO A 64 13.13 -22.76 -11.30
C PRO A 64 13.24 -21.67 -10.22
N VAL A 65 12.38 -20.66 -10.30
CA VAL A 65 12.34 -19.56 -9.32
C VAL A 65 10.92 -19.25 -8.90
N ASP A 66 10.70 -19.30 -7.59
CA ASP A 66 9.47 -18.87 -6.91
C ASP A 66 9.72 -17.61 -6.08
N VAL A 67 8.72 -16.73 -6.02
CA VAL A 67 8.80 -15.47 -5.27
C VAL A 67 7.62 -15.34 -4.29
N ASP A 68 7.90 -15.05 -3.03
CA ASP A 68 6.92 -14.85 -1.96
C ASP A 68 7.12 -13.47 -1.31
N TRP A 69 6.18 -12.56 -1.53
CA TRP A 69 6.14 -11.25 -0.88
C TRP A 69 5.35 -11.35 0.41
N ILE A 70 6.04 -11.25 1.54
CA ILE A 70 5.47 -11.47 2.86
C ILE A 70 5.01 -10.15 3.49
N ALA A 71 4.04 -10.22 4.39
CA ALA A 71 3.68 -9.10 5.23
C ALA A 71 4.82 -8.80 6.22
N GLY A 72 5.10 -7.51 6.44
CA GLY A 72 6.22 -7.07 7.26
C GLY A 72 7.53 -7.01 6.48
N GLY A 73 8.65 -7.31 7.13
CA GLY A 73 10.00 -7.09 6.62
C GLY A 73 10.89 -6.44 7.68
N HIS A 74 12.04 -5.90 7.28
CA HIS A 74 12.95 -5.25 8.22
C HIS A 74 12.26 -4.20 9.11
N ASP A 75 11.34 -3.41 8.53
CA ASP A 75 10.63 -2.34 9.23
C ASP A 75 9.24 -2.74 9.74
N GLY A 76 8.78 -3.96 9.44
CA GLY A 76 7.44 -4.44 9.77
C GLY A 76 7.40 -5.68 10.67
N GLY A 77 8.56 -6.25 10.99
CA GLY A 77 8.70 -7.47 11.76
C GLY A 77 8.29 -8.73 11.01
N ASN A 78 8.24 -9.85 11.75
CA ASN A 78 7.93 -11.18 11.22
C ASN A 78 6.47 -11.55 11.53
N LEU A 79 5.57 -11.31 10.58
CA LEU A 79 4.14 -11.57 10.76
C LEU A 79 3.69 -12.95 10.27
N GLU A 80 4.56 -13.68 9.56
CA GLU A 80 4.20 -14.89 8.81
C GLU A 80 5.17 -16.07 9.04
N ASP A 81 5.87 -16.14 10.18
CA ASP A 81 6.95 -17.10 10.44
C ASP A 81 6.54 -18.56 10.18
N ASP A 82 5.41 -19.01 10.73
CA ASP A 82 4.94 -20.40 10.55
C ASP A 82 4.62 -20.73 9.08
N ARG A 83 3.98 -19.80 8.36
CA ARG A 83 3.64 -19.95 6.94
C ARG A 83 4.91 -20.04 6.09
N VAL A 84 5.87 -19.14 6.32
CA VAL A 84 7.15 -19.12 5.60
C VAL A 84 7.93 -20.39 5.88
N ARG A 85 8.00 -20.85 7.14
CA ARG A 85 8.62 -22.14 7.49
C ARG A 85 7.97 -23.33 6.81
N GLN A 86 6.64 -23.35 6.71
CA GLN A 86 5.93 -24.40 5.97
C GLN A 86 6.30 -24.39 4.49
N ARG A 87 6.33 -23.21 3.86
CA ARG A 87 6.72 -23.06 2.45
C ARG A 87 8.16 -23.51 2.21
N VAL A 88 9.10 -23.13 3.08
CA VAL A 88 10.50 -23.56 3.01
C VAL A 88 10.61 -25.09 3.15
N ARG A 89 9.84 -25.71 4.05
CA ARG A 89 9.79 -27.16 4.18
C ARG A 89 9.28 -27.84 2.91
N GLY A 90 8.18 -27.36 2.33
CA GLY A 90 7.66 -27.90 1.06
C GLY A 90 8.66 -27.75 -0.10
N TRP A 91 9.35 -26.61 -0.18
CA TRP A 91 10.44 -26.40 -1.14
C TRP A 91 11.58 -27.42 -0.96
N PHE A 92 12.03 -27.63 0.27
CA PHE A 92 13.08 -28.60 0.56
C PHE A 92 12.62 -30.04 0.36
N ASP A 93 11.37 -30.39 0.66
CA ASP A 93 10.83 -31.71 0.34
C ASP A 93 10.88 -31.96 -1.18
N ARG A 94 10.50 -30.97 -1.99
CA ARG A 94 10.55 -31.06 -3.46
C ARG A 94 11.95 -31.24 -4.04
N TYR A 95 12.95 -30.52 -3.52
CA TYR A 95 14.27 -30.41 -4.16
C TYR A 95 15.41 -31.10 -3.41
N LEU A 96 15.24 -31.44 -2.12
CA LEU A 96 16.25 -32.17 -1.33
C LEU A 96 15.85 -33.63 -1.05
N LYS A 97 14.55 -33.97 -1.16
CA LYS A 97 14.07 -35.35 -1.08
C LYS A 97 13.58 -35.90 -2.43
N ASP A 98 13.66 -35.11 -3.49
CA ASP A 98 13.14 -35.42 -4.82
C ASP A 98 11.64 -35.82 -4.83
N ASP A 99 10.85 -35.29 -3.90
CA ASP A 99 9.41 -35.54 -3.84
C ASP A 99 8.67 -34.67 -4.87
N GLU A 100 8.45 -35.20 -6.08
CA GLU A 100 7.73 -34.50 -7.14
C GLU A 100 6.29 -34.11 -6.77
N GLY A 101 5.71 -34.77 -5.76
CA GLY A 101 4.36 -34.49 -5.25
C GLY A 101 4.32 -33.45 -4.13
N ALA A 102 5.47 -32.99 -3.62
CA ALA A 102 5.52 -31.97 -2.59
C ALA A 102 4.97 -30.64 -3.09
N ASP A 103 4.02 -30.06 -2.34
CA ASP A 103 3.44 -28.75 -2.64
C ASP A 103 4.42 -27.64 -2.23
N THR A 104 5.06 -27.01 -3.22
CA THR A 104 5.95 -25.86 -3.05
C THR A 104 5.21 -24.53 -2.95
N GLY A 105 3.89 -24.54 -3.11
CA GLY A 105 3.06 -23.36 -3.27
C GLY A 105 3.12 -22.78 -4.69
N PRO A 106 2.50 -21.61 -4.91
CA PRO A 106 2.40 -20.98 -6.23
C PRO A 106 3.70 -20.25 -6.61
N ALA A 107 4.03 -20.20 -7.90
CA ALA A 107 5.25 -19.54 -8.40
C ALA A 107 5.38 -18.07 -7.98
N PHE A 108 4.25 -17.39 -7.75
CA PHE A 108 4.21 -16.13 -7.04
C PHE A 108 3.10 -16.08 -6.00
N ARG A 109 3.43 -15.51 -4.84
CA ARG A 109 2.48 -15.15 -3.80
C ARG A 109 2.80 -13.77 -3.25
N VAL A 110 1.76 -12.99 -2.94
CA VAL A 110 1.85 -11.79 -2.11
C VAL A 110 0.82 -11.85 -0.99
N THR A 111 1.22 -11.45 0.21
CA THR A 111 0.33 -11.33 1.35
C THR A 111 -0.36 -9.97 1.36
N ARG A 112 -1.69 -9.97 1.47
CA ARG A 112 -2.56 -8.79 1.51
C ARG A 112 -3.27 -8.72 2.87
N THR A 113 -3.37 -7.53 3.44
CA THR A 113 -4.22 -7.32 4.62
C THR A 113 -5.69 -7.32 4.21
N GLY A 114 -6.46 -8.29 4.69
CA GLY A 114 -7.90 -8.45 4.47
C GLY A 114 -8.79 -7.71 5.46
N GLY A 115 -8.23 -6.75 6.20
CA GLY A 115 -8.90 -6.03 7.28
C GLY A 115 -8.35 -6.39 8.66
N VAL A 116 -9.16 -6.15 9.69
CA VAL A 116 -8.81 -6.35 11.09
C VAL A 116 -9.82 -7.32 11.71
N ASP A 117 -9.35 -8.32 12.45
CA ASP A 117 -10.20 -9.22 13.23
C ASP A 117 -10.88 -8.42 14.34
N SER A 118 -12.21 -8.43 14.34
CA SER A 118 -13.02 -7.67 15.29
C SER A 118 -12.91 -8.16 16.75
N THR A 119 -12.32 -9.33 16.98
CA THR A 119 -12.24 -9.99 18.28
C THR A 119 -11.00 -9.56 19.05
N ASP A 120 -9.85 -9.46 18.37
CA ASP A 120 -8.55 -9.17 18.99
C ASP A 120 -7.81 -7.98 18.35
N GLY A 121 -8.38 -7.37 17.31
CA GLY A 121 -7.82 -6.19 16.65
C GLY A 121 -6.63 -6.49 15.76
N ARG A 122 -6.32 -7.75 15.43
CA ARG A 122 -5.18 -8.13 14.59
C ARG A 122 -5.50 -8.03 13.10
N ALA A 123 -4.50 -7.69 12.28
CA ALA A 123 -4.64 -7.72 10.84
C ALA A 123 -4.92 -9.15 10.33
N VAL A 124 -5.95 -9.33 9.52
CA VAL A 124 -6.24 -10.59 8.82
C VAL A 124 -5.36 -10.64 7.58
N LEU A 125 -4.54 -11.68 7.43
CA LEU A 125 -3.63 -11.82 6.29
C LEU A 125 -4.18 -12.85 5.29
N ASN A 126 -4.35 -12.43 4.04
CA ASN A 126 -4.79 -13.28 2.95
C ASN A 126 -3.72 -13.33 1.86
N GLY A 127 -3.62 -14.46 1.17
CA GLY A 127 -2.74 -14.56 0.02
C GLY A 127 -3.42 -14.19 -1.28
N ALA A 128 -2.68 -13.52 -2.16
CA ALA A 128 -2.94 -13.53 -3.58
C ALA A 128 -1.81 -14.23 -4.32
N SER A 129 -2.14 -14.97 -5.37
CA SER A 129 -1.19 -15.82 -6.06
C SER A 129 -1.35 -15.80 -7.57
N ALA A 130 -0.28 -16.20 -8.25
CA ALA A 130 -0.24 -16.44 -9.69
C ALA A 130 0.65 -17.65 -9.99
N ASP A 131 0.36 -18.33 -11.10
CA ASP A 131 1.13 -19.48 -11.59
C ASP A 131 2.49 -19.08 -12.19
N SER A 132 2.76 -17.77 -12.30
CA SER A 132 4.05 -17.23 -12.70
C SER A 132 4.33 -15.92 -11.97
N TYR A 133 5.61 -15.66 -11.71
CA TYR A 133 6.03 -14.37 -11.16
C TYR A 133 5.87 -13.25 -12.20
N PRO A 134 5.00 -12.24 -11.95
CA PRO A 134 4.69 -11.20 -12.93
C PRO A 134 5.81 -10.16 -13.08
N GLY A 135 6.82 -10.16 -12.21
CA GLY A 135 7.78 -9.07 -12.12
C GLY A 135 7.16 -7.76 -11.63
N LEU A 136 7.92 -6.67 -11.67
CA LEU A 136 7.50 -5.37 -11.12
C LEU A 136 6.75 -4.46 -12.10
N THR A 137 6.61 -4.83 -13.38
CA THR A 137 6.08 -3.93 -14.42
C THR A 137 4.86 -4.48 -15.18
N SER A 138 4.35 -5.65 -14.79
CA SER A 138 3.25 -6.33 -15.49
C SER A 138 1.92 -5.57 -15.38
N GLY A 139 1.18 -5.51 -16.50
CA GLY A 139 -0.13 -4.86 -16.55
C GLY A 139 -0.07 -3.35 -16.34
N GLY A 140 0.98 -2.70 -16.83
CA GLY A 140 1.18 -1.25 -16.72
C GLY A 140 -0.02 -0.45 -17.22
N ARG A 141 -0.69 0.24 -16.30
CA ARG A 141 -1.85 1.10 -16.56
C ARG A 141 -1.43 2.57 -16.47
N PRO A 142 -1.66 3.38 -17.51
CA PRO A 142 -1.37 4.80 -17.43
C PRO A 142 -2.37 5.51 -16.51
N VAL A 143 -1.86 6.35 -15.62
CA VAL A 143 -2.61 7.25 -14.75
C VAL A 143 -2.11 8.67 -15.01
N PRO A 144 -2.89 9.52 -15.70
CA PRO A 144 -2.52 10.90 -15.92
C PRO A 144 -2.30 11.64 -14.60
N LEU A 145 -1.23 12.42 -14.53
CA LEU A 145 -0.97 13.35 -13.45
C LEU A 145 -1.11 14.79 -13.94
N THR A 146 -1.50 15.67 -13.03
CA THR A 146 -1.66 17.11 -13.26
C THR A 146 -0.91 17.88 -12.18
N GLY A 147 -0.49 19.09 -12.54
CA GLY A 147 0.26 20.01 -11.68
C GLY A 147 1.26 20.80 -12.53
N ASP A 148 1.33 22.10 -12.27
CA ASP A 148 2.28 22.99 -12.92
C ASP A 148 3.71 22.71 -12.44
N GLU A 149 4.69 23.26 -13.16
CA GLU A 149 6.08 23.30 -12.72
C GLU A 149 6.19 23.97 -11.34
N GLN A 150 6.96 23.37 -10.45
CA GLN A 150 7.08 23.80 -9.06
C GLN A 150 8.55 23.94 -8.66
N SER A 151 8.87 25.05 -8.01
CA SER A 151 10.16 25.28 -7.37
C SER A 151 10.03 25.15 -5.86
N PHE A 152 11.00 24.50 -5.22
CA PHE A 152 11.04 24.26 -3.78
C PHE A 152 12.49 24.23 -3.29
N ALA A 153 12.69 24.45 -1.99
CA ALA A 153 14.01 24.60 -1.40
C ALA A 153 14.53 23.29 -0.82
N ASN A 154 15.79 22.97 -1.08
CA ASN A 154 16.60 22.23 -0.13
C ASN A 154 17.07 23.21 0.97
N PRO A 155 16.57 23.09 2.21
CA PRO A 155 16.93 24.02 3.27
C PRO A 155 18.38 23.84 3.72
N ALA A 156 18.96 24.90 4.29
CA ALA A 156 20.30 24.82 4.88
C ALA A 156 20.37 23.73 5.96
N GLY A 157 21.39 22.89 5.89
CA GLY A 157 21.56 21.73 6.77
C GLY A 157 20.52 20.63 6.59
N ALA A 158 19.73 20.66 5.51
CA ALA A 158 18.65 19.71 5.22
C ALA A 158 17.61 19.59 6.37
N SER A 159 17.36 20.70 7.07
CA SER A 159 16.48 20.73 8.25
C SER A 159 15.30 21.71 8.07
N PRO A 160 14.08 21.34 8.49
CA PRO A 160 13.68 20.03 9.05
C PRO A 160 13.61 18.93 7.96
N PRO A 161 13.99 17.68 8.27
CA PRO A 161 13.88 16.58 7.32
C PRO A 161 12.43 16.08 7.23
N ALA A 162 11.93 15.82 6.01
CA ALA A 162 10.67 15.12 5.82
C ALA A 162 10.72 13.71 6.43
N ILE A 163 9.55 13.15 6.75
CA ILE A 163 9.44 11.83 7.36
C ILE A 163 8.68 10.93 6.39
N SER A 164 9.34 9.92 5.82
CA SER A 164 8.66 8.83 5.09
C SER A 164 8.43 7.62 5.98
N SER A 165 9.45 7.27 6.76
CA SER A 165 9.44 6.24 7.78
C SER A 165 10.16 6.75 9.04
N LEU A 166 9.95 6.08 10.17
CA LEU A 166 10.69 6.34 11.40
C LEU A 166 11.70 5.20 11.61
N PRO A 167 12.99 5.42 11.31
CA PRO A 167 14.03 4.41 11.50
C PRO A 167 14.05 3.89 12.95
N GLY A 168 14.10 2.57 13.13
CA GLY A 168 14.28 1.94 14.45
C GLY A 168 13.02 1.75 15.30
N LEU A 169 11.85 2.26 14.89
CA LEU A 169 10.57 2.03 15.59
C LEU A 169 9.69 0.94 14.95
N GLY A 170 10.01 0.52 13.72
CA GLY A 170 9.30 -0.55 13.00
C GLY A 170 9.58 -1.98 13.50
N GLY A 171 10.66 -2.19 14.25
CA GLY A 171 11.09 -3.53 14.66
C GLY A 171 10.50 -4.04 15.98
N SER A 172 9.89 -3.20 16.82
CA SER A 172 9.64 -3.56 18.24
C SER A 172 8.30 -3.12 18.85
N GLY A 173 7.31 -2.67 18.06
CA GLY A 173 6.01 -2.24 18.62
C GLY A 173 4.85 -2.14 17.63
N GLY A 174 3.64 -1.89 18.17
CA GLY A 174 2.37 -1.88 17.43
C GLY A 174 2.24 -0.89 16.27
N LEU A 175 3.19 0.05 16.09
CA LEU A 175 3.26 0.93 14.92
C LEU A 175 3.57 0.17 13.61
N ALA A 176 4.26 -0.97 13.67
CA ALA A 176 4.55 -1.81 12.50
C ALA A 176 3.28 -2.53 11.96
N GLN A 177 2.36 -2.89 12.86
CA GLN A 177 1.04 -3.42 12.46
C GLN A 177 0.14 -2.32 11.91
N LEU A 178 0.33 -1.08 12.35
CA LEU A 178 -0.40 0.07 11.82
C LEU A 178 0.07 0.42 10.40
N SER A 179 1.37 0.35 10.10
CA SER A 179 1.87 0.62 8.74
C SER A 179 1.35 -0.39 7.71
N SER A 180 1.22 -1.68 8.06
CA SER A 180 0.60 -2.70 7.21
C SER A 180 -0.92 -2.55 7.04
N LEU A 181 -1.55 -1.70 7.86
CA LEU A 181 -2.93 -1.23 7.74
C LEU A 181 -3.05 0.14 7.04
N GLY A 182 -1.94 0.68 6.51
CA GLY A 182 -1.91 2.00 5.89
C GLY A 182 -1.94 3.18 6.88
N VAL A 183 -1.73 2.93 8.16
CA VAL A 183 -1.63 3.95 9.21
C VAL A 183 -0.14 4.25 9.45
N GLY A 184 0.38 5.26 8.77
CA GLY A 184 1.77 5.70 8.89
C GLY A 184 1.89 7.21 9.07
N VAL A 185 2.91 7.65 9.84
CA VAL A 185 3.26 9.07 9.93
C VAL A 185 4.18 9.38 8.75
N SER A 186 3.61 10.01 7.73
CA SER A 186 4.37 10.58 6.62
C SER A 186 4.12 12.08 6.58
N LEU A 187 5.20 12.87 6.52
CA LEU A 187 5.15 14.31 6.63
C LEU A 187 6.16 14.94 5.67
N ASP A 188 5.66 15.71 4.71
CA ASP A 188 6.45 16.58 3.85
C ASP A 188 6.25 18.05 4.27
N PHE A 189 7.32 18.83 4.32
CA PHE A 189 7.28 20.22 4.78
C PHE A 189 6.94 21.18 3.63
N PRO A 190 5.96 22.10 3.80
CA PRO A 190 5.64 23.09 2.78
C PRO A 190 6.87 23.85 2.31
N GLY A 191 7.02 24.00 0.99
CA GLY A 191 8.18 24.67 0.37
C GLY A 191 9.41 23.79 0.19
N GLN A 192 9.37 22.51 0.57
CA GLN A 192 10.47 21.54 0.40
C GLN A 192 10.11 20.33 -0.48
N PHE A 193 9.01 20.43 -1.24
CA PHE A 193 8.61 19.39 -2.18
C PHE A 193 7.82 19.94 -3.36
N ALA A 194 7.82 19.21 -4.46
CA ALA A 194 6.84 19.33 -5.53
C ALA A 194 5.83 18.18 -5.45
N ARG A 195 4.57 18.44 -5.82
CA ARG A 195 3.51 17.42 -5.89
C ARG A 195 2.73 17.45 -7.20
N PHE A 196 2.33 16.28 -7.65
CA PHE A 196 1.53 16.08 -8.85
C PHE A 196 0.45 15.05 -8.59
N GLU A 197 -0.78 15.31 -9.04
CA GLU A 197 -1.95 14.53 -8.64
C GLU A 197 -2.75 13.99 -9.82
N SER A 198 -3.28 12.78 -9.65
CA SER A 198 -4.25 12.21 -10.56
C SER A 198 -5.65 12.79 -10.34
N ALA A 199 -6.52 12.62 -11.33
CA ALA A 199 -7.96 12.63 -11.09
C ALA A 199 -8.35 11.50 -10.10
N PRO A 200 -9.51 11.58 -9.42
CA PRO A 200 -10.00 10.48 -8.61
C PRO A 200 -10.09 9.20 -9.45
N VAL A 201 -9.59 8.08 -8.93
CA VAL A 201 -9.66 6.81 -9.63
C VAL A 201 -11.13 6.36 -9.71
N ALA A 202 -11.57 5.95 -10.91
CA ALA A 202 -12.98 5.65 -11.18
C ALA A 202 -13.49 4.34 -10.56
N GLY A 203 -12.57 3.46 -10.17
CA GLY A 203 -12.80 2.20 -9.49
C GLY A 203 -11.54 1.80 -8.71
N ASP A 204 -11.62 0.74 -7.94
CA ASP A 204 -10.48 0.27 -7.14
C ASP A 204 -9.31 -0.08 -8.07
N LEU A 205 -8.12 0.39 -7.70
CA LEU A 205 -6.88 0.22 -8.45
C LEU A 205 -5.87 -0.51 -7.57
N ARG A 206 -5.63 -1.78 -7.88
CA ARG A 206 -4.54 -2.54 -7.28
C ARG A 206 -3.24 -2.20 -7.98
N ILE A 207 -2.28 -1.70 -7.20
CA ILE A 207 -0.87 -1.56 -7.58
C ILE A 207 -0.17 -2.83 -7.11
N THR A 208 0.52 -3.53 -7.99
CA THR A 208 1.37 -4.68 -7.66
C THR A 208 2.63 -4.58 -8.50
N GLY A 209 3.68 -3.99 -7.94
CA GLY A 209 4.94 -3.71 -8.62
C GLY A 209 5.43 -2.29 -8.38
N SER A 210 6.33 -1.80 -9.24
CA SER A 210 6.97 -0.49 -9.15
C SER A 210 6.34 0.51 -10.14
N PRO A 211 5.63 1.55 -9.67
CA PRO A 211 5.17 2.62 -10.54
C PRO A 211 6.34 3.40 -11.15
N THR A 212 6.14 3.96 -12.35
CA THR A 212 7.13 4.84 -12.98
C THR A 212 6.53 6.14 -13.46
N ALA A 213 7.32 7.21 -13.46
CA ALA A 213 6.97 8.51 -14.04
C ALA A 213 8.23 9.19 -14.57
N THR A 214 8.08 10.05 -15.57
CA THR A 214 9.19 10.87 -16.08
C THR A 214 8.94 12.32 -15.66
N VAL A 215 9.97 12.92 -15.05
CA VAL A 215 9.98 14.33 -14.63
C VAL A 215 11.17 15.03 -15.24
N ARG A 216 11.12 16.35 -15.31
CA ARG A 216 12.30 17.19 -15.52
C ARG A 216 12.70 17.82 -14.20
N VAL A 217 13.97 17.72 -13.86
CA VAL A 217 14.55 18.23 -12.61
C VAL A 217 15.65 19.22 -12.93
N GLU A 218 15.54 20.42 -12.40
CA GLU A 218 16.56 21.46 -12.44
C GLU A 218 17.00 21.84 -11.03
N SER A 219 18.27 22.22 -10.86
CA SER A 219 18.86 22.60 -9.57
C SER A 219 19.67 23.88 -9.71
N THR A 220 19.65 24.74 -8.69
CA THR A 220 20.62 25.84 -8.60
C THR A 220 22.00 25.37 -8.11
N ALA A 221 22.11 24.13 -7.63
CA ALA A 221 23.37 23.46 -7.36
C ALA A 221 23.75 22.54 -8.54
N GLU A 222 24.95 21.95 -8.51
CA GLU A 222 25.40 20.99 -9.52
C GLU A 222 24.47 19.77 -9.60
N ASP A 223 24.14 19.20 -8.44
CA ASP A 223 23.25 18.04 -8.31
C ASP A 223 21.88 18.43 -7.70
N ALA A 224 20.88 17.57 -7.91
CA ALA A 224 19.70 17.48 -7.07
C ALA A 224 19.64 16.12 -6.36
N VAL A 225 19.32 16.13 -5.06
CA VAL A 225 18.96 14.90 -4.31
C VAL A 225 17.51 15.01 -3.92
N LEU A 226 16.71 14.04 -4.36
CA LEU A 226 15.26 14.02 -4.23
C LEU A 226 14.80 12.68 -3.70
N PHE A 227 13.64 12.69 -3.04
CA PHE A 227 13.00 11.51 -2.48
C PHE A 227 11.62 11.35 -3.10
N ALA A 228 11.49 10.39 -4.01
CA ALA A 228 10.28 10.18 -4.80
C ALA A 228 9.31 9.22 -4.10
N LYS A 229 8.06 9.66 -3.95
CA LYS A 229 7.00 8.98 -3.21
C LYS A 229 5.71 8.98 -4.02
N VAL A 230 4.89 7.96 -3.87
CA VAL A 230 3.51 7.96 -4.37
C VAL A 230 2.57 7.72 -3.20
N TYR A 231 1.76 8.73 -2.88
CA TYR A 231 0.74 8.64 -1.86
C TYR A 231 -0.59 8.20 -2.44
N ASP A 232 -1.33 7.42 -1.64
CA ASP A 232 -2.76 7.21 -1.78
C ASP A 232 -3.48 8.28 -0.94
N VAL A 233 -4.24 9.15 -1.60
CA VAL A 233 -4.91 10.30 -0.99
C VAL A 233 -6.41 10.07 -1.00
N GLY A 234 -7.03 10.16 0.18
CA GLY A 234 -8.47 10.01 0.37
C GLY A 234 -9.30 11.03 -0.43
N PRO A 235 -10.60 10.77 -0.64
CA PRO A 235 -11.44 11.54 -1.54
C PRO A 235 -11.61 13.01 -1.11
N ASP A 236 -11.46 13.31 0.19
CA ASP A 236 -11.51 14.66 0.76
C ASP A 236 -10.13 15.33 0.88
N GLY A 237 -9.06 14.63 0.51
CA GLY A 237 -7.69 15.10 0.57
C GLY A 237 -7.09 15.21 1.98
N ARG A 238 -7.84 14.86 3.04
CA ARG A 238 -7.39 15.02 4.43
C ARG A 238 -6.54 13.87 4.91
N GLN A 239 -6.85 12.66 4.46
CA GLN A 239 -6.06 11.48 4.73
C GLN A 239 -5.13 11.19 3.55
N GLN A 240 -3.86 10.92 3.84
CA GLN A 240 -2.93 10.37 2.87
C GLN A 240 -2.15 9.23 3.50
N VAL A 241 -1.82 8.23 2.70
CA VAL A 241 -1.06 7.06 3.10
C VAL A 241 0.12 6.92 2.15
N LEU A 242 1.32 6.72 2.71
CA LEU A 242 2.48 6.28 1.95
C LEU A 242 2.56 4.75 2.04
N PRO A 243 2.25 4.01 0.96
CA PRO A 243 2.26 2.55 1.01
C PRO A 243 3.63 2.02 1.44
N SER A 244 3.62 1.10 2.41
CA SER A 244 4.81 0.52 3.03
C SER A 244 5.82 1.51 3.66
N GLN A 245 5.51 2.81 3.73
CA GLN A 245 6.44 3.86 4.19
C GLN A 245 7.77 3.90 3.41
N LEU A 246 7.77 3.43 2.16
CA LEU A 246 8.97 3.35 1.34
C LEU A 246 9.13 4.59 0.46
N VAL A 247 10.37 4.89 0.08
CA VAL A 247 10.74 6.03 -0.75
C VAL A 247 11.89 5.66 -1.69
N THR A 248 11.90 6.23 -2.89
CA THR A 248 13.04 6.09 -3.82
C THR A 248 13.95 7.32 -3.68
N PRO A 249 15.17 7.18 -3.14
CA PRO A 249 16.18 8.24 -3.23
C PRO A 249 16.69 8.36 -4.68
N VAL A 250 16.76 9.58 -5.19
CA VAL A 250 17.18 9.91 -6.55
C VAL A 250 18.23 11.01 -6.48
N ARG A 251 19.43 10.73 -6.99
CA ARG A 251 20.44 11.75 -7.28
C ARG A 251 20.43 12.05 -8.77
N VAL A 252 20.24 13.32 -9.12
CA VAL A 252 20.29 13.83 -10.48
C VAL A 252 21.56 14.66 -10.62
N GLU A 253 22.58 14.05 -11.22
CA GLU A 253 23.85 14.72 -11.53
C GLU A 253 23.68 15.70 -12.69
N ASP A 254 24.42 16.81 -12.64
CA ASP A 254 24.43 17.89 -13.64
C ASP A 254 23.04 18.51 -13.89
N ALA A 255 22.28 18.72 -12.82
CA ALA A 255 20.90 19.21 -12.88
C ALA A 255 20.79 20.72 -13.18
N GLY A 256 21.90 21.45 -13.29
CA GLY A 256 21.91 22.91 -13.47
C GLY A 256 21.20 23.44 -14.71
N SER A 257 21.09 22.64 -15.77
CA SER A 257 20.39 23.00 -17.02
C SER A 257 19.03 22.31 -17.18
N GLY A 258 18.59 21.58 -16.16
CA GLY A 258 17.40 20.74 -16.16
C GLY A 258 17.60 19.42 -16.94
N LYS A 259 17.27 18.30 -16.29
CA LYS A 259 17.45 16.93 -16.82
C LYS A 259 16.16 16.14 -16.73
N ASP A 260 15.84 15.42 -17.79
CA ASP A 260 14.69 14.52 -17.80
C ASP A 260 15.09 13.19 -17.15
N VAL A 261 14.34 12.75 -16.14
CA VAL A 261 14.63 11.61 -15.28
C VAL A 261 13.41 10.72 -15.19
N THR A 262 13.60 9.44 -15.48
CA THR A 262 12.59 8.41 -15.21
C THR A 262 12.73 7.93 -13.77
N LEU A 263 11.71 8.21 -12.97
CA LEU A 263 11.58 7.75 -11.60
C LEU A 263 11.04 6.32 -11.59
N THR A 264 11.72 5.45 -10.85
CA THR A 264 11.25 4.11 -10.50
C THR A 264 10.86 4.13 -9.03
N LEU A 265 9.56 4.10 -8.74
CA LEU A 265 9.02 4.30 -7.39
C LEU A 265 9.11 2.99 -6.59
N PRO A 266 8.97 3.02 -5.25
CA PRO A 266 9.00 1.81 -4.46
C PRO A 266 7.98 0.78 -4.97
N ALA A 267 8.42 -0.48 -5.05
CA ALA A 267 7.52 -1.57 -5.39
C ALA A 267 6.61 -1.88 -4.20
N VAL A 268 5.31 -1.97 -4.46
CA VAL A 268 4.26 -2.19 -3.43
C VAL A 268 3.17 -3.11 -3.95
N ASP A 269 2.45 -3.79 -3.04
CA ASP A 269 1.11 -4.34 -3.31
C ASP A 269 0.08 -3.54 -2.49
N HIS A 270 -0.56 -2.55 -3.12
CA HIS A 270 -1.43 -1.58 -2.46
C HIS A 270 -2.72 -1.35 -3.24
N GLU A 271 -3.85 -1.25 -2.55
CA GLU A 271 -5.13 -0.93 -3.17
C GLU A 271 -5.48 0.54 -2.96
N VAL A 272 -5.64 1.27 -4.07
CA VAL A 272 -6.18 2.62 -4.09
C VAL A 272 -7.68 2.51 -4.33
N GLN A 273 -8.48 2.90 -3.34
CA GLN A 273 -9.93 2.77 -3.40
C GLN A 273 -10.54 3.73 -4.42
N LYS A 274 -11.69 3.36 -4.99
CA LYS A 274 -12.49 4.25 -5.82
C LYS A 274 -12.68 5.63 -5.16
N GLY A 275 -12.42 6.69 -5.93
CA GLY A 275 -12.55 8.08 -5.47
C GLY A 275 -11.29 8.64 -4.80
N HIS A 276 -10.31 7.81 -4.47
CA HIS A 276 -8.98 8.26 -4.04
C HIS A 276 -8.16 8.80 -5.20
N ARG A 277 -7.03 9.45 -4.90
CA ARG A 277 -6.07 9.97 -5.88
C ARG A 277 -4.70 9.39 -5.62
N LEU A 278 -3.93 9.26 -6.69
CA LEU A 278 -2.49 9.05 -6.63
C LEU A 278 -1.80 10.41 -6.63
N ARG A 279 -0.91 10.64 -5.66
CA ARG A 279 -0.09 11.85 -5.57
C ARG A 279 1.39 11.49 -5.62
N LEU A 280 2.05 11.85 -6.71
CA LEU A 280 3.51 11.81 -6.82
C LEU A 280 4.10 13.00 -6.06
N VAL A 281 5.05 12.75 -5.16
CA VAL A 281 5.79 13.78 -4.43
C VAL A 281 7.29 13.57 -4.64
N LEU A 282 8.00 14.67 -4.85
CA LEU A 282 9.46 14.72 -4.81
C LEU A 282 9.86 15.71 -3.71
N SER A 283 10.36 15.20 -2.58
CA SER A 283 10.86 16.04 -1.49
C SER A 283 12.38 16.21 -1.58
N SER A 284 12.91 17.34 -1.09
CA SER A 284 14.36 17.60 -1.05
C SER A 284 15.07 16.96 0.15
N THR A 285 14.31 16.56 1.18
CA THR A 285 14.83 15.96 2.41
C THR A 285 14.06 14.69 2.75
N ASP A 286 14.70 13.80 3.51
CA ASP A 286 14.07 12.65 4.16
C ASP A 286 14.91 12.21 5.37
N LEU A 287 14.25 11.91 6.50
CA LEU A 287 14.90 11.50 7.75
C LEU A 287 15.66 10.17 7.62
N GLY A 288 15.22 9.28 6.71
CA GLY A 288 15.86 7.99 6.48
C GLY A 288 17.17 8.05 5.70
N TYR A 289 17.54 9.22 5.16
CA TYR A 289 18.63 9.34 4.17
C TYR A 289 19.48 10.59 4.37
N ALA A 290 20.73 10.53 3.90
CA ALA A 290 21.59 11.71 3.83
C ALA A 290 21.10 12.66 2.73
N SER A 291 20.82 13.90 3.11
CA SER A 291 20.45 14.99 2.20
C SER A 291 21.57 16.05 2.16
N PRO A 292 21.81 16.73 1.03
CA PRO A 292 22.85 17.76 0.95
C PRO A 292 22.63 18.89 1.96
N ALA A 293 23.67 19.27 2.71
CA ALA A 293 23.58 20.36 3.68
C ALA A 293 23.56 21.76 3.04
N ALA A 294 24.11 21.89 1.82
CA ALA A 294 24.14 23.15 1.10
C ALA A 294 22.73 23.52 0.60
N PRO A 295 22.26 24.75 0.83
CA PRO A 295 20.96 25.18 0.34
C PRO A 295 20.93 25.22 -1.19
N ALA A 296 19.80 24.81 -1.77
CA ALA A 296 19.56 24.86 -3.21
C ALA A 296 18.07 25.09 -3.49
N THR A 297 17.74 25.57 -4.68
CA THR A 297 16.37 25.52 -5.20
C THR A 297 16.31 24.42 -6.25
N TYR A 298 15.32 23.55 -6.12
CA TYR A 298 15.00 22.53 -7.12
C TYR A 298 13.72 22.94 -7.84
N THR A 299 13.71 22.78 -9.15
CA THR A 299 12.52 23.00 -9.99
C THR A 299 12.16 21.68 -10.67
N VAL A 300 10.89 21.28 -10.56
CA VAL A 300 10.40 20.01 -11.10
C VAL A 300 9.14 20.22 -11.94
N SER A 301 9.10 19.60 -13.11
CA SER A 301 7.91 19.51 -13.98
C SER A 301 7.66 18.09 -14.47
N LEU A 302 6.40 17.76 -14.77
CA LEU A 302 6.04 16.45 -15.34
C LEU A 302 6.41 16.36 -16.82
N LYS A 303 6.91 15.19 -17.22
CA LYS A 303 7.05 14.79 -18.63
C LYS A 303 6.11 13.65 -19.00
N SER A 304 5.63 12.89 -18.02
CA SER A 304 4.61 11.86 -18.20
C SER A 304 3.76 11.70 -16.93
N GLY A 305 2.61 11.01 -17.07
CA GLY A 305 1.85 10.52 -15.92
C GLY A 305 2.50 9.28 -15.29
N LEU A 306 1.83 8.68 -14.30
CA LEU A 306 2.28 7.42 -13.72
C LEU A 306 1.94 6.25 -14.65
N THR A 307 2.87 5.32 -14.81
CA THR A 307 2.58 3.97 -15.26
C THR A 307 2.51 3.06 -14.04
N VAL A 308 1.34 2.51 -13.77
CA VAL A 308 1.05 1.73 -12.55
C VAL A 308 0.93 0.25 -12.89
N PRO A 309 1.82 -0.63 -12.41
CA PRO A 309 1.70 -2.06 -12.62
C PRO A 309 0.56 -2.65 -11.80
N THR A 310 -0.25 -3.50 -12.42
CA THR A 310 -1.48 -4.06 -11.83
C THR A 310 -1.45 -5.59 -11.68
N ALA A 311 -0.44 -6.25 -12.28
CA ALA A 311 -0.24 -7.70 -12.24
C ALA A 311 -1.56 -8.51 -12.37
N PRO A 312 -2.28 -8.42 -13.51
CA PRO A 312 -3.66 -8.92 -13.65
C PRO A 312 -3.82 -10.43 -13.43
N GLY A 313 -2.74 -11.21 -13.50
CA GLY A 313 -2.75 -12.65 -13.19
C GLY A 313 -2.70 -12.99 -11.70
N VAL A 314 -2.57 -12.00 -10.82
CA VAL A 314 -2.46 -12.19 -9.36
C VAL A 314 -3.84 -12.11 -8.73
N THR A 315 -4.36 -13.25 -8.29
CA THR A 315 -5.74 -13.36 -7.76
C THR A 315 -5.72 -13.60 -6.25
N THR A 316 -6.53 -12.84 -5.50
CA THR A 316 -6.70 -13.07 -4.06
C THR A 316 -7.48 -14.37 -3.85
N ALA A 317 -6.95 -15.27 -3.04
CA ALA A 317 -7.68 -16.48 -2.67
C ALA A 317 -8.97 -16.08 -1.93
N VAL A 318 -10.09 -16.68 -2.32
CA VAL A 318 -11.36 -16.52 -1.59
C VAL A 318 -11.17 -17.18 -0.22
N ALA A 319 -11.48 -16.47 0.86
CA ALA A 319 -11.44 -17.06 2.19
C ALA A 319 -12.36 -18.31 2.21
N PRO A 320 -11.86 -19.49 2.62
CA PRO A 320 -12.70 -20.67 2.67
C PRO A 320 -13.87 -20.39 3.61
N LEU A 321 -15.09 -20.65 3.16
CA LEU A 321 -16.26 -20.52 4.01
C LEU A 321 -16.09 -21.48 5.20
N PRO A 322 -16.28 -21.00 6.44
CA PRO A 322 -16.12 -21.87 7.60
C PRO A 322 -17.05 -23.08 7.45
N GLY A 323 -16.56 -24.28 7.79
CA GLY A 323 -17.19 -25.55 7.42
C GLY A 323 -18.65 -25.70 7.83
N TRP A 324 -19.12 -24.96 8.85
CA TRP A 324 -20.53 -24.90 9.24
C TRP A 324 -21.44 -24.31 8.15
N VAL A 325 -20.93 -23.45 7.27
CA VAL A 325 -21.68 -22.91 6.12
C VAL A 325 -22.07 -24.02 5.15
N VAL A 326 -21.23 -25.04 5.00
CA VAL A 326 -21.54 -26.24 4.20
C VAL A 326 -22.66 -27.08 4.82
N TRP A 327 -22.85 -26.98 6.15
CA TRP A 327 -23.90 -27.68 6.88
C TRP A 327 -25.24 -26.91 6.95
N LEU A 328 -25.27 -25.62 6.63
CA LEU A 328 -26.51 -24.82 6.62
C LEU A 328 -27.62 -25.40 5.72
N PRO A 329 -27.36 -25.85 4.48
CA PRO A 329 -28.40 -26.45 3.63
C PRO A 329 -28.92 -27.78 4.20
N VAL A 330 -28.06 -28.53 4.89
CA VAL A 330 -28.42 -29.80 5.53
C VAL A 330 -29.27 -29.56 6.77
N ALA A 331 -28.91 -28.56 7.59
CA ALA A 331 -29.71 -28.15 8.74
C ALA A 331 -31.10 -27.66 8.30
N ASP A 332 -31.17 -26.84 7.24
CA ASP A 332 -32.42 -26.32 6.70
C ASP A 332 -33.32 -27.45 6.15
N ALA A 333 -32.74 -28.43 5.46
CA ALA A 333 -33.46 -29.62 5.00
C ALA A 333 -34.00 -30.50 6.14
N LEU A 334 -33.34 -30.50 7.31
CA LEU A 334 -33.78 -31.22 8.50
C LEU A 334 -34.87 -30.47 9.28
N THR A 335 -34.91 -29.14 9.18
CA THR A 335 -35.94 -28.29 9.81
C THR A 335 -37.13 -27.98 8.91
N ALA A 336 -37.06 -28.31 7.61
CA ALA A 336 -38.15 -28.10 6.68
C ALA A 336 -39.42 -28.85 7.15
N PRO A 337 -40.56 -28.16 7.33
CA PRO A 337 -41.79 -28.80 7.77
C PRO A 337 -42.23 -29.82 6.72
N ARG A 338 -42.32 -31.09 7.11
CA ARG A 338 -42.87 -32.15 6.25
C ARG A 338 -44.29 -31.76 5.85
N PRO A 339 -44.65 -31.78 4.55
CA PRO A 339 -46.02 -31.52 4.15
C PRO A 339 -46.92 -32.53 4.84
N ALA A 340 -47.81 -32.03 5.71
CA ALA A 340 -48.84 -32.86 6.32
C ALA A 340 -49.68 -33.43 5.19
N ASP A 341 -49.69 -34.76 5.05
CA ASP A 341 -50.55 -35.48 4.12
C ASP A 341 -52.01 -35.27 4.57
N HIS A 342 -52.59 -34.16 4.12
CA HIS A 342 -54.01 -33.93 4.24
C HIS A 342 -54.70 -34.90 3.29
N ARG A 343 -54.93 -36.13 3.80
CA ARG A 343 -55.85 -37.12 3.25
C ARG A 343 -57.21 -36.46 2.99
N ARG A 344 -57.39 -35.92 1.79
CA ARG A 344 -58.70 -35.46 1.29
C ARG A 344 -59.59 -36.69 1.19
N ARG A 345 -60.45 -36.91 2.19
CA ARG A 345 -61.59 -37.81 2.08
C ARG A 345 -62.48 -37.30 0.95
N ARG A 346 -62.50 -38.02 -0.17
CA ARG A 346 -63.44 -37.81 -1.28
C ARG A 346 -64.84 -38.20 -0.80
N ALA A 347 -65.68 -37.21 -0.47
CA ALA A 347 -67.11 -37.40 -0.41
C ALA A 347 -67.69 -37.30 -1.83
N ARG A 348 -68.31 -38.39 -2.31
CA ARG A 348 -69.13 -38.42 -3.52
C ARG A 348 -70.44 -37.69 -3.23
N GLY A 349 -70.75 -36.66 -4.00
CA GLY A 349 -72.04 -35.98 -4.00
C GLY A 349 -72.43 -35.63 -5.43
N ALA A 350 -73.55 -36.21 -5.88
CA ALA A 350 -74.03 -36.17 -7.25
C ALA A 350 -74.71 -34.84 -7.61
N GLY A 351 -74.60 -34.48 -8.89
CA GLY A 351 -75.70 -33.94 -9.70
C GLY A 351 -76.03 -32.45 -9.58
N ARG A 352 -75.64 -31.68 -10.61
CA ARG A 352 -76.55 -30.99 -11.57
C ARG A 352 -75.81 -29.85 -12.30
N ARG A 353 -75.81 -29.92 -13.64
CA ARG A 353 -75.69 -28.77 -14.57
C ARG A 353 -77.03 -27.97 -14.55
N PRO A 354 -77.20 -26.80 -15.23
CA PRO A 354 -76.30 -26.04 -16.12
C PRO A 354 -76.33 -24.49 -15.93
N ARG A 355 -75.45 -23.76 -16.64
CA ARG A 355 -75.74 -22.67 -17.62
C ARG A 355 -74.72 -21.50 -17.62
N VAL A 356 -74.00 -21.43 -18.75
CA VAL A 356 -73.78 -20.28 -19.66
C VAL A 356 -73.91 -18.84 -19.12
N GLY A 357 -72.88 -18.04 -19.38
CA GLY A 357 -72.92 -16.56 -19.44
C GLY A 357 -71.52 -15.95 -19.18
N ARG A 358 -70.61 -15.89 -20.16
CA ARG A 358 -70.40 -14.85 -21.18
C ARG A 358 -69.91 -13.50 -20.62
N ARG A 359 -68.69 -13.11 -21.04
CA ARG A 359 -68.10 -11.73 -21.14
C ARG A 359 -67.80 -11.04 -19.79
N SER A 360 -66.78 -10.20 -19.62
CA SER A 360 -65.76 -9.59 -20.50
C SER A 360 -64.74 -8.85 -19.60
N ARG A 361 -63.50 -8.67 -20.11
CA ARG A 361 -62.65 -7.45 -20.13
C ARG A 361 -62.89 -6.41 -19.00
N SER A 362 -61.90 -5.81 -18.34
CA SER A 362 -60.67 -5.19 -18.86
C SER A 362 -59.86 -4.53 -17.74
N ARG A 363 -58.55 -4.40 -17.98
CA ARG A 363 -57.68 -3.23 -17.73
C ARG A 363 -57.29 -2.83 -16.28
N SER A 364 -55.97 -2.94 -16.04
CA SER A 364 -55.15 -2.00 -15.24
C SER A 364 -55.23 -0.57 -15.81
N PRO A 365 -54.78 0.49 -15.10
CA PRO A 365 -53.34 0.78 -14.97
C PRO A 365 -52.86 1.54 -13.69
N ALA A 366 -51.53 1.57 -13.53
CA ALA A 366 -50.65 2.70 -13.15
C ALA A 366 -50.92 3.47 -11.82
N SER A 367 -50.02 3.38 -10.81
CA SER A 367 -48.80 4.19 -10.55
C SER A 367 -49.05 5.55 -9.88
N ALA A 368 -48.46 5.78 -8.69
CA ALA A 368 -47.97 7.09 -8.26
C ALA A 368 -47.04 6.98 -7.04
N SER A 369 -45.93 7.70 -7.15
CA SER A 369 -44.85 7.97 -6.20
C SER A 369 -45.20 9.01 -5.14
N ALA A 370 -44.54 8.96 -3.96
CA ALA A 370 -44.37 10.12 -3.09
C ALA A 370 -43.13 9.99 -2.19
N THR A 371 -42.27 11.02 -2.24
CA THR A 371 -41.15 11.33 -1.32
C THR A 371 -41.66 12.20 -0.16
N PRO A 372 -40.96 12.24 1.00
CA PRO A 372 -40.88 13.51 1.71
C PRO A 372 -39.46 13.88 2.23
N ALA A 373 -39.28 15.19 2.41
CA ALA A 373 -38.10 15.94 2.87
C ALA A 373 -37.99 15.99 4.42
N PRO A 374 -36.88 16.51 5.00
CA PRO A 374 -36.44 16.21 6.38
C PRO A 374 -36.80 17.29 7.41
N PRO A 375 -36.65 17.02 8.73
CA PRO A 375 -36.75 18.03 9.76
C PRO A 375 -35.38 18.58 10.22
N THR A 376 -35.40 19.87 10.49
CA THR A 376 -34.43 20.71 11.19
C THR A 376 -34.50 20.51 12.72
N GLY A 377 -33.39 20.76 13.43
CA GLY A 377 -33.42 20.99 14.88
C GLY A 377 -32.15 20.58 15.62
N THR A 378 -31.28 21.56 15.91
CA THR A 378 -30.17 21.45 16.88
C THR A 378 -30.59 22.16 18.17
N PRO A 379 -30.29 21.61 19.35
CA PRO A 379 -30.08 22.42 20.55
C PRO A 379 -28.65 22.30 21.09
N CYS A 380 -28.12 23.45 21.50
CA CYS A 380 -26.90 23.63 22.28
C CYS A 380 -26.98 22.96 23.66
N GLY A 381 -25.80 22.61 24.19
CA GLY A 381 -25.55 22.59 25.63
C GLY A 381 -24.65 21.46 26.11
N THR A 382 -23.39 21.76 26.44
CA THR A 382 -22.80 21.57 27.80
C THR A 382 -21.27 21.73 27.75
N CYS A 383 -20.75 22.66 28.55
CA CYS A 383 -19.35 22.69 29.01
C CYS A 383 -19.24 21.91 30.33
N PRO A 384 -18.11 21.23 30.61
CA PRO A 384 -17.72 20.90 31.96
C PRO A 384 -16.63 21.83 32.47
N SER A 385 -16.94 22.50 33.58
CA SER A 385 -16.02 23.08 34.55
C SER A 385 -15.24 22.00 35.31
N GLY A 386 -13.96 22.21 35.61
CA GLY A 386 -13.26 21.33 36.57
C GLY A 386 -11.74 21.48 36.64
N SER A 387 -11.27 22.54 37.29
CA SER A 387 -9.89 22.83 37.67
C SER A 387 -9.28 21.87 38.71
N ARG A 388 -7.94 21.68 38.66
CA ARG A 388 -6.92 21.48 39.76
C ARG A 388 -5.88 20.42 39.30
N ARG A 389 -4.55 20.56 39.38
CA ARG A 389 -3.58 21.49 39.99
C ARG A 389 -2.26 21.39 39.21
N ALA A 390 -1.58 22.52 39.01
CA ALA A 390 -0.18 22.58 38.66
C ALA A 390 0.71 22.36 39.91
N ARG A 391 1.89 21.76 39.72
CA ARG A 391 3.06 21.94 40.60
C ARG A 391 4.15 22.64 39.79
N CYS A 392 4.55 23.82 40.24
CA CYS A 392 5.79 24.48 39.85
C CYS A 392 6.93 23.97 40.72
N SER A 393 8.11 23.78 40.12
CA SER A 393 9.40 23.90 40.80
C SER A 393 10.20 24.96 40.05
N ALA A 394 10.66 25.98 40.77
CA ALA A 394 11.40 27.11 40.26
C ALA A 394 12.90 26.94 40.54
N SER A 395 13.75 27.41 39.63
CA SER A 395 15.09 27.89 39.96
C SER A 395 15.56 28.97 38.97
N SER A 396 15.68 30.20 39.49
CA SER A 396 16.72 31.22 39.22
C SER A 396 17.07 31.70 37.79
N ALA A 397 16.38 32.78 37.35
CA ALA A 397 16.82 34.14 36.90
C ALA A 397 18.22 34.42 36.25
N PRO A 398 18.45 35.61 35.61
CA PRO A 398 17.56 36.52 34.83
C PRO A 398 18.20 37.08 33.52
N THR A 399 17.40 37.61 32.57
CA THR A 399 17.49 38.98 31.99
C THR A 399 16.60 39.18 30.75
N ALA A 400 16.24 40.46 30.55
CA ALA A 400 15.65 41.11 29.36
C ALA A 400 14.11 41.13 29.20
N ARG A 401 13.61 42.37 29.10
CA ARG A 401 12.23 42.83 29.05
C ARG A 401 11.66 42.79 27.62
N ALA A 402 10.43 42.30 27.46
CA ALA A 402 9.52 42.77 26.41
C ALA A 402 8.05 42.50 26.83
N ARG A 403 7.18 43.52 26.73
CA ARG A 403 5.73 43.42 27.00
C ARG A 403 4.98 42.98 25.73
N PRO A 404 3.93 42.13 25.82
CA PRO A 404 2.97 41.93 24.73
C PRO A 404 1.71 42.83 24.89
N PRO A 405 0.97 43.14 23.80
CA PRO A 405 -0.27 43.92 23.82
C PRO A 405 -1.51 43.05 24.15
N PRO A 406 -2.67 43.67 24.50
CA PRO A 406 -3.79 42.95 25.11
C PRO A 406 -4.70 42.24 24.11
N CYS A 407 -5.27 41.11 24.54
CA CYS A 407 -6.38 40.41 23.90
C CYS A 407 -7.71 41.14 24.13
N GLY A 408 -8.54 41.24 23.08
CA GLY A 408 -9.94 41.63 23.13
C GLY A 408 -10.86 40.42 22.94
N CYS A 409 -12.11 40.55 23.43
CA CYS A 409 -13.11 39.52 23.75
C CYS A 409 -13.40 38.44 22.71
#